data_AF-A0A9N8QQX4-F1
#
_entry.id   AF-A0A9N8QQX4-F1
#
_cell.length_a   1.000
_cell.length_b   1.000
_cell.length_c   1.000
_cell.angle_alpha   90.00
_cell.angle_beta   90.00
_cell.angle_gamma   90.00
#
_symmetry.space_group_name_H-M   'P 1'
#
loop_
_entity.id
_entity.type
_entity.pdbx_description
1 polymer ?
#
loop_
_entity_poly.entity_id
_entity_poly.type
_entity_poly.pdbx_seq_one_letter_code
_entity_poly.pdbx_strand_id
1 'polypeptide(L)'
;MKLNLKNIVFTCVGLLVIGLGIVFYLSKKEDALFLKEGIRVKASVLSTYKNGTRKTPSYMMDIAMFTQGDPIPTTKTDTIGKTATEKKIDEIFDKIKLKTTMGDYVTTSVTIGRTEFSTYKPGDTLTVVYLKDDPKNVKILSHIN
;
A
#
# COMPACT_ATOMS: atom_id res chain seq x y z
N MET A 1 38.62 -40.34 -2.40
CA MET A 1 37.59 -39.81 -1.50
C MET A 1 36.23 -39.96 -2.20
N LYS A 2 35.49 -41.04 -1.93
CA LYS A 2 34.15 -41.24 -2.54
C LYS A 2 33.19 -40.30 -1.83
N LEU A 3 32.81 -39.19 -2.47
CA LEU A 3 31.74 -38.36 -1.94
C LEU A 3 30.47 -39.21 -1.91
N ASN A 4 29.95 -39.46 -0.71
CA ASN A 4 28.65 -40.11 -0.54
C ASN A 4 27.59 -39.18 -1.10
N LEU A 5 26.96 -39.58 -2.21
CA LEU A 5 25.89 -38.83 -2.87
C LEU A 5 24.81 -38.35 -1.88
N LYS A 6 24.52 -39.16 -0.85
CA LYS A 6 23.61 -38.81 0.25
C LYS A 6 24.02 -37.55 1.02
N ASN A 7 25.31 -37.35 1.27
CA ASN A 7 25.81 -36.19 2.01
C ASN A 7 25.76 -34.91 1.17
N ILE A 8 25.98 -35.02 -0.16
CA ILE A 8 25.82 -33.89 -1.09
C ILE A 8 24.34 -33.47 -1.17
N VAL A 9 23.43 -34.44 -1.35
CA VAL A 9 22.00 -34.15 -1.42
C VAL A 9 21.51 -33.51 -0.12
N PHE A 10 21.95 -34.00 1.04
CA PHE A 10 21.56 -33.43 2.33
C PHE A 10 22.05 -31.99 2.53
N THR A 11 23.28 -31.68 2.10
CA THR A 11 23.82 -30.31 2.17
C THR A 11 23.12 -29.36 1.19
N CYS A 12 22.83 -29.81 -0.03
CA CYS A 12 22.07 -29.00 -1.00
C CYS A 12 20.64 -28.72 -0.52
N VAL A 13 19.94 -29.72 0.01
CA VAL A 13 18.58 -29.54 0.56
C VAL A 13 18.62 -28.60 1.76
N GLY A 14 19.60 -28.74 2.65
CA GLY A 14 19.78 -27.84 3.80
C GLY A 14 19.96 -26.37 3.38
N LEU A 15 20.81 -26.11 2.39
CA LEU A 15 21.00 -24.76 1.85
C LEU A 15 19.74 -24.20 1.19
N LEU A 16 18.98 -25.05 0.49
CA LEU A 16 17.72 -24.67 -0.16
C LEU A 16 16.67 -24.25 0.88
N VAL A 17 16.54 -25.00 1.98
CA VAL A 17 15.62 -24.67 3.08
C VAL A 17 16.01 -23.36 3.76
N ILE A 18 17.32 -23.13 4.01
CA ILE A 18 17.80 -21.87 4.58
C ILE A 18 17.48 -20.70 3.63
N GLY A 19 17.74 -20.88 2.33
CA GLY A 19 17.43 -19.86 1.32
C GLY A 19 15.94 -19.49 1.27
N LEU A 20 15.05 -20.49 1.24
CA LEU A 20 13.61 -20.26 1.30
C LEU A 20 13.17 -19.56 2.60
N GLY A 21 13.80 -19.90 3.73
CA GLY A 21 13.55 -19.25 5.01
C GLY A 21 13.91 -17.76 5.02
N ILE A 22 15.04 -17.39 4.41
CA ILE A 22 15.47 -15.98 4.30
C ILE A 22 14.49 -15.19 3.43
N VAL A 23 14.09 -15.73 2.27
CA VAL A 23 13.12 -15.07 1.38
C VAL A 23 11.80 -14.83 2.11
N PHE A 24 11.29 -15.84 2.81
CA PHE A 24 10.06 -15.71 3.59
C PHE A 24 10.18 -14.66 4.71
N TYR A 25 11.32 -14.60 5.39
CA TYR A 25 11.58 -13.59 6.42
C TYR A 25 11.60 -12.16 5.85
N LEU A 26 12.24 -11.96 4.70
CA LEU A 26 12.27 -10.65 4.02
C LEU A 26 10.85 -10.21 3.59
N SER A 27 10.07 -11.11 3.00
CA SER A 27 8.67 -10.78 2.61
C SER A 27 7.83 -10.37 3.82
N LYS A 28 7.95 -11.08 4.96
CA LYS A 28 7.24 -10.68 6.19
C LYS A 28 7.69 -9.33 6.73
N LYS A 29 8.99 -9.01 6.61
CA LYS A 29 9.51 -7.71 7.05
C LYS A 29 8.93 -6.57 6.20
N GLU A 30 8.80 -6.77 4.89
CA GLU A 30 8.16 -5.79 4.00
C GLU A 30 6.68 -5.60 4.36
N ASP A 31 5.92 -6.68 4.56
CA ASP A 31 4.50 -6.57 4.95
C ASP A 31 4.34 -5.82 6.28
N ALA A 32 5.21 -6.11 7.26
CA ALA A 32 5.24 -5.39 8.52
C ALA A 32 5.56 -3.89 8.36
N LEU A 33 6.40 -3.53 7.39
CA LEU A 33 6.71 -2.14 7.06
C LEU A 33 5.47 -1.42 6.53
N PHE A 34 4.76 -2.02 5.57
CA PHE A 34 3.50 -1.47 5.06
C PHE A 34 2.43 -1.33 6.16
N LEU A 35 2.34 -2.28 7.09
CA LEU A 35 1.36 -2.18 8.19
C LEU A 35 1.67 -1.06 9.18
N LYS A 36 2.95 -0.80 9.45
CA LYS A 36 3.40 0.17 10.46
C LYS A 36 3.54 1.59 9.90
N GLU A 37 4.14 1.72 8.73
CA GLU A 37 4.56 3.01 8.15
C GLU A 37 3.75 3.37 6.89
N GLY A 38 2.96 2.43 6.36
CA GLY A 38 2.19 2.65 5.16
C GLY A 38 1.01 3.59 5.36
N ILE A 39 0.84 4.50 4.40
CA ILE A 39 -0.27 5.43 4.33
C ILE A 39 -1.46 4.74 3.66
N ARG A 40 -2.61 4.76 4.33
CA ARG A 40 -3.85 4.12 3.86
C ARG A 40 -4.69 5.12 3.09
N VAL A 41 -4.97 4.81 1.82
CA VAL A 41 -5.80 5.67 0.97
C VAL A 41 -6.84 4.85 0.24
N LYS A 42 -7.92 5.51 -0.16
CA LYS A 42 -8.91 4.93 -1.06
C LYS A 42 -8.39 5.04 -2.48
N ALA A 43 -8.33 3.91 -3.17
CA ALA A 43 -8.03 3.84 -4.60
C ALA A 43 -9.30 3.43 -5.36
N SER A 44 -9.41 3.93 -6.59
CA SER A 44 -10.43 3.52 -7.55
C SER A 44 -9.85 2.53 -8.54
N VAL A 45 -10.58 1.45 -8.81
CA VAL A 45 -10.23 0.48 -9.84
C VAL A 45 -10.49 1.09 -11.20
N LEU A 46 -9.44 1.21 -12.01
CA LEU A 46 -9.55 1.68 -13.39
C LEU A 46 -9.87 0.52 -14.33
N SER A 47 -9.11 -0.58 -14.18
CA SER A 47 -9.21 -1.73 -15.07
C SER A 47 -8.74 -2.99 -14.36
N THR A 48 -9.21 -4.15 -14.82
CA THR A 48 -8.65 -5.45 -14.49
C THR A 48 -8.30 -6.18 -15.77
N TYR A 49 -7.12 -6.79 -15.84
CA TYR A 49 -6.68 -7.52 -17.01
C TYR A 49 -5.88 -8.76 -16.65
N LYS A 50 -5.85 -9.68 -17.60
CA LYS A 50 -5.09 -10.92 -17.49
C LYS A 50 -3.84 -10.78 -18.34
N ASN A 51 -2.70 -11.04 -17.74
CA ASN A 51 -1.40 -11.11 -18.41
C ASN A 51 -0.84 -12.54 -18.34
N GLY A 52 0.24 -12.82 -19.06
CA GLY A 52 0.93 -14.11 -19.05
C GLY A 52 0.31 -15.16 -19.98
N THR A 53 0.74 -16.42 -19.79
CA THR A 53 0.32 -17.52 -20.68
C THR A 53 -0.96 -18.18 -20.21
N ARG A 54 -1.58 -19.00 -21.07
CA ARG A 54 -2.75 -19.82 -20.67
C ARG A 54 -2.44 -20.74 -19.48
N LYS A 55 -1.21 -21.24 -19.35
CA LYS A 55 -0.77 -22.14 -18.27
C LYS A 55 -0.42 -21.39 -16.99
N THR A 56 0.10 -20.17 -17.10
CA THR A 56 0.54 -19.32 -15.99
C THR A 56 -0.10 -17.94 -16.11
N PRO A 57 -1.41 -17.83 -15.86
CA PRO A 57 -2.09 -16.55 -15.91
C PRO A 57 -1.67 -15.68 -14.73
N SER A 58 -1.33 -14.43 -15.01
CA SER A 58 -1.21 -13.37 -14.00
C SER A 58 -2.44 -12.48 -14.10
N TYR A 59 -3.01 -12.09 -12.98
CA TYR A 59 -4.16 -11.19 -12.92
C TYR A 59 -3.68 -9.86 -12.34
N MET A 60 -3.95 -8.79 -13.07
CA MET A 60 -3.51 -7.45 -12.72
C MET A 60 -4.70 -6.50 -12.64
N MET A 61 -4.53 -5.47 -11.85
CA MET A 61 -5.53 -4.43 -11.64
C MET A 61 -4.86 -3.07 -11.65
N ASP A 62 -5.34 -2.19 -12.51
CA ASP A 62 -4.91 -0.79 -12.51
C ASP A 62 -5.76 -0.03 -11.51
N ILE A 63 -5.08 0.71 -10.64
CA ILE A 63 -5.70 1.54 -9.62
C ILE A 63 -5.25 2.98 -9.76
N ALA A 64 -6.15 3.89 -9.39
CA ALA A 64 -5.89 5.32 -9.27
C ALA A 64 -6.10 5.76 -7.84
N MET A 65 -5.18 6.56 -7.31
CA MET A 65 -5.29 7.15 -5.98
C MET A 65 -4.68 8.54 -5.94
N PHE A 66 -5.06 9.30 -4.92
CA PHE A 66 -4.35 10.53 -4.55
C PHE A 66 -3.43 10.21 -3.38
N THR A 67 -2.17 10.65 -3.46
CA THR A 67 -1.28 10.60 -2.30
C THR A 67 -1.74 11.60 -1.25
N GLN A 68 -1.30 11.43 -0.02
CA GLN A 68 -1.46 12.44 1.03
C GLN A 68 -0.46 13.57 0.77
N GLY A 69 -0.96 14.77 0.53
CA GLY A 69 -0.13 15.96 0.36
C GLY A 69 0.44 16.43 1.69
N ASP A 70 1.49 17.25 1.64
CA ASP A 70 2.06 17.83 2.84
C ASP A 70 1.04 18.71 3.56
N PRO A 71 1.02 18.70 4.91
CA PRO A 71 0.11 19.54 5.67
C PRO A 71 0.41 21.01 5.37
N ILE A 72 -0.60 21.74 4.88
CA ILE A 72 -0.47 23.20 4.71
C ILE A 72 -0.25 23.79 6.10
N PRO A 73 0.80 24.60 6.32
CA PRO A 73 1.01 25.27 7.60
C PRO A 73 -0.20 26.15 7.88
N THR A 74 -0.96 25.83 8.92
CA THR A 74 -2.09 26.65 9.34
C THR A 74 -1.57 27.92 9.99
N THR A 75 -1.78 29.04 9.33
CA THR A 75 -1.75 30.34 10.00
C THR A 75 -2.92 30.35 10.98
N LYS A 76 -2.64 30.33 12.29
CA LYS A 76 -3.69 30.46 13.31
C LYS A 76 -4.47 31.75 13.05
N THR A 77 -5.79 31.66 13.08
CA THR A 77 -6.63 32.84 12.87
C THR A 77 -6.41 33.81 14.03
N ASP A 78 -6.09 35.07 13.73
CA ASP A 78 -5.89 36.09 14.78
C ASP A 78 -7.22 36.34 15.51
N THR A 79 -7.17 36.28 16.84
CA THR A 79 -8.34 36.32 17.74
C THR A 79 -8.34 37.56 18.65
N ILE A 80 -7.42 38.49 18.43
CA ILE A 80 -7.37 39.76 19.16
C ILE A 80 -8.64 40.58 18.82
N GLY A 81 -9.41 40.96 19.84
CA GLY A 81 -10.62 41.79 19.69
C GLY A 81 -11.93 41.05 19.39
N LYS A 82 -11.91 39.72 19.22
CA LYS A 82 -13.12 38.92 18.92
C LYS A 82 -13.88 38.47 20.17
N THR A 83 -15.20 38.37 20.04
CA THR A 83 -16.10 37.85 21.07
C THR A 83 -15.91 36.35 21.31
N ALA A 84 -16.35 35.84 22.46
CA ALA A 84 -16.19 34.42 22.81
C ALA A 84 -16.86 33.46 21.81
N THR A 85 -17.93 33.91 21.15
CA THR A 85 -18.67 33.15 20.14
C THR A 85 -17.88 33.06 18.83
N GLU A 86 -17.28 34.16 18.40
CA GLU A 86 -16.44 34.23 17.19
C GLU A 86 -15.18 33.37 17.33
N LYS A 87 -14.56 33.35 18.52
CA LYS A 87 -13.41 32.46 18.81
C LYS A 87 -13.75 30.98 18.67
N LYS A 88 -14.94 30.55 19.10
CA LYS A 88 -15.39 29.16 18.94
C LYS A 88 -15.65 28.79 17.48
N ILE A 89 -16.18 29.73 16.70
CA ILE A 89 -16.41 29.54 15.27
C ILE A 89 -15.05 29.42 14.55
N ASP A 90 -14.10 30.29 14.85
CA ASP A 90 -12.74 30.23 14.31
C ASP A 90 -12.02 28.93 14.68
N GLU A 91 -12.16 28.43 15.92
CA GLU A 91 -11.62 27.13 16.32
C GLU A 91 -12.20 25.95 15.53
N ILE A 92 -13.49 26.02 15.17
CA ILE A 92 -14.13 25.00 14.34
C ILE A 92 -13.59 25.09 12.91
N PHE A 93 -13.47 26.29 12.34
CA PHE A 93 -12.92 26.48 11.00
C PHE A 93 -11.44 26.09 10.90
N ASP A 94 -10.64 26.40 11.91
CA ASP A 94 -9.23 25.99 11.97
C ASP A 94 -9.10 24.46 12.06
N LYS A 95 -10.00 23.77 12.79
CA LYS A 95 -10.08 22.30 12.81
C LYS A 95 -10.53 21.69 11.49
N ILE A 96 -11.37 22.37 10.72
CA ILE A 96 -11.86 21.89 9.41
C ILE A 96 -10.80 22.09 8.31
N LYS A 97 -10.11 23.23 8.30
CA LYS A 97 -9.04 23.55 7.33
C LYS A 97 -7.84 22.59 7.41
N LEU A 98 -7.68 21.86 8.51
CA LEU A 98 -6.51 21.03 8.78
C LEU A 98 -6.50 19.64 8.12
N LYS A 99 -7.62 19.13 7.58
CA LYS A 99 -7.77 17.67 7.62
C LYS A 99 -7.22 16.85 6.47
N THR A 100 -7.00 17.36 5.26
CA THR A 100 -6.31 16.56 4.23
C THR A 100 -6.01 17.41 3.00
N THR A 101 -4.75 17.68 2.74
CA THR A 101 -4.29 18.07 1.41
C THR A 101 -4.29 16.83 0.54
N MET A 102 -5.07 16.86 -0.54
CA MET A 102 -4.89 15.88 -1.62
C MET A 102 -3.53 16.15 -2.25
N GLY A 103 -2.67 15.15 -2.24
CA GLY A 103 -1.40 15.16 -2.95
C GLY A 103 -1.60 14.81 -4.42
N ASP A 104 -0.54 14.28 -5.03
CA ASP A 104 -0.52 13.97 -6.45
C ASP A 104 -1.43 12.80 -6.82
N TYR A 105 -1.98 12.86 -8.02
CA TYR A 105 -2.71 11.76 -8.64
C TYR A 105 -1.71 10.71 -9.16
N VAL A 106 -1.83 9.48 -8.66
CA VAL A 106 -0.96 8.37 -9.03
C VAL A 106 -1.79 7.23 -9.59
N THR A 107 -1.31 6.64 -10.67
CA THR A 107 -1.83 5.39 -11.24
C THR A 107 -0.76 4.32 -11.16
N THR A 108 -1.14 3.10 -10.78
CA THR A 108 -0.23 1.96 -10.68
C THR A 108 -0.98 0.66 -10.93
N SER A 109 -0.24 -0.39 -11.30
CA SER A 109 -0.78 -1.73 -11.53
C SER A 109 -0.39 -2.64 -10.36
N VAL A 110 -1.36 -3.31 -9.76
CA VAL A 110 -1.15 -4.27 -8.68
C VAL A 110 -1.50 -5.68 -9.15
N THR A 111 -0.73 -6.67 -8.68
CA THR A 111 -1.04 -8.09 -8.92
C THR A 111 -2.14 -8.52 -7.96
N ILE A 112 -3.14 -9.21 -8.47
CA ILE A 112 -4.28 -9.70 -7.70
C ILE A 112 -4.49 -11.20 -7.90
N GLY A 113 -5.22 -11.82 -6.98
CA GLY A 113 -5.63 -13.22 -7.14
C GLY A 113 -6.79 -13.36 -8.14
N ARG A 114 -7.05 -14.61 -8.52
CA ARG A 114 -8.12 -14.96 -9.48
C ARG A 114 -9.51 -14.59 -8.95
N THR A 115 -9.73 -14.72 -7.65
CA THR A 115 -11.02 -14.42 -7.00
C THR A 115 -11.29 -12.92 -7.01
N GLU A 116 -10.28 -12.13 -6.72
CA GLU A 116 -10.32 -10.67 -6.78
C GLU A 116 -10.56 -10.20 -8.21
N PHE A 117 -9.94 -10.85 -9.19
CA PHE A 117 -10.13 -10.52 -10.61
C PHE A 117 -11.59 -10.69 -11.07
N SER A 118 -12.30 -11.69 -10.55
CA SER A 118 -13.73 -11.86 -10.82
C SER A 118 -14.65 -10.95 -9.99
N THR A 119 -14.13 -10.39 -8.89
CA THR A 119 -14.93 -9.60 -7.94
C THR A 119 -14.87 -8.11 -8.26
N TYR A 120 -13.67 -7.57 -8.49
CA TYR A 120 -13.47 -6.15 -8.73
C TYR A 120 -13.85 -5.74 -10.15
N LYS A 121 -14.58 -4.63 -10.25
CA LYS A 121 -14.99 -4.01 -11.50
C LYS A 121 -14.42 -2.59 -11.62
N PRO A 122 -14.20 -2.09 -12.85
CA PRO A 122 -13.91 -0.68 -13.07
C PRO A 122 -14.93 0.22 -12.36
N GLY A 123 -14.44 1.20 -11.60
CA GLY A 123 -15.24 2.09 -10.77
C GLY A 123 -15.36 1.69 -9.30
N ASP A 124 -15.03 0.44 -8.94
CA ASP A 124 -15.01 0.02 -7.54
C ASP A 124 -13.96 0.79 -6.74
N THR A 125 -14.19 0.92 -5.44
CA THR A 125 -13.24 1.55 -4.51
C THR A 125 -12.72 0.55 -3.50
N LEU A 126 -11.41 0.57 -3.26
CA LEU A 126 -10.75 -0.29 -2.29
C LEU A 126 -9.68 0.46 -1.50
N THR A 127 -9.34 -0.05 -0.32
CA THR A 127 -8.29 0.55 0.51
C THR A 127 -6.95 -0.05 0.16
N VAL A 128 -6.01 0.82 -0.20
CA VAL A 128 -4.63 0.44 -0.47
C VAL A 128 -3.68 1.10 0.53
N VAL A 129 -2.48 0.53 0.61
CA VAL A 129 -1.40 0.99 1.45
C VAL A 129 -0.17 1.22 0.58
N TYR A 130 0.44 2.40 0.72
CA TYR A 130 1.69 2.76 0.03
C TYR A 130 2.68 3.36 1.01
N LEU A 131 3.97 3.34 0.68
CA LEU A 131 5.02 3.96 1.49
C LEU A 131 5.29 5.38 0.99
N LYS A 132 5.50 6.34 1.90
CA LYS A 132 5.69 7.76 1.53
C LYS A 132 6.80 7.95 0.50
N ASP A 133 7.89 7.20 0.62
CA ASP A 133 9.06 7.30 -0.25
C ASP A 133 8.86 6.62 -1.61
N ASP A 134 7.90 5.71 -1.74
CA ASP A 134 7.55 5.03 -2.99
C ASP A 134 6.02 4.88 -3.15
N PRO A 135 5.34 5.95 -3.62
CA PRO A 135 3.89 5.95 -3.78
C PRO A 135 3.39 5.07 -4.93
N LYS A 136 4.28 4.52 -5.77
CA LYS A 136 3.89 3.58 -6.84
C LYS A 136 3.87 2.14 -6.36
N ASN A 137 4.62 1.82 -5.30
CA ASN A 137 4.60 0.53 -4.66
C ASN A 137 3.42 0.44 -3.69
N VAL A 138 2.36 -0.22 -4.15
CA VAL A 138 1.07 -0.25 -3.49
C VAL A 138 0.67 -1.69 -3.20
N LYS A 139 0.19 -1.94 -1.98
CA LYS A 139 -0.41 -3.22 -1.57
C LYS A 139 -1.87 -3.02 -1.20
N ILE A 140 -2.71 -3.98 -1.57
CA ILE A 140 -4.11 -4.02 -1.15
C ILE A 140 -4.13 -4.39 0.33
N LEU A 141 -4.83 -3.62 1.17
CA LEU A 141 -4.79 -3.82 2.62
C LEU A 141 -5.22 -5.23 3.04
N SER A 142 -6.20 -5.83 2.34
CA SER A 142 -6.66 -7.20 2.60
C SER A 142 -5.65 -8.30 2.27
N HIS A 143 -4.55 -7.96 1.58
CA HIS A 143 -3.49 -8.91 1.23
C HIS A 143 -2.31 -8.87 2.20
N ILE A 144 -2.30 -7.93 3.16
CA ILE A 144 -1.22 -7.77 4.13
C ILE A 144 -1.63 -8.47 5.43
N ASN A 145 -0.95 -9.57 5.77
CA ASN A 145 -1.22 -10.42 6.95
C ASN A 145 -0.15 -10.28 8.04
#